data_AF-A0A381V7M6-F1
#
_entry.id   AF-A0A381V7M6-F1
#
_cell.length_a   1.000
_cell.length_b   1.000
_cell.length_c   1.000
_cell.angle_alpha   90.00
_cell.angle_beta   90.00
_cell.angle_gamma   90.00
#
_symmetry.space_group_name_H-M   'P 1'
#
loop_
_entity.id
_entity.type
_entity.pdbx_description
1 polymer ?
#
loop_
_entity_poly.entity_id
_entity_poly.type
_entity_poly.pdbx_seq_one_letter_code
_entity_poly.pdbx_strand_id
1 'polypeptide(L)'
;MAVSKKPTTWIVPGKQPIPFWISGKHKCIAVRITSHSIAMKLCHASNSSIISTSANITGKPPIKNIHVLRKQLQNQVDFILPGICGPITGPTEIRVLKSGKILRPANS
;
A
#
# COMPACT_ATOMS: atom_id res chain seq x y z
N MET A 1 10.49 10.05 14.69
CA MET A 1 9.16 9.41 14.60
C MET A 1 9.33 7.94 14.96
N ALA A 2 8.62 7.44 15.97
CA ALA A 2 8.68 6.01 16.30
C ALA A 2 8.12 5.20 15.13
N VAL A 3 8.91 4.29 14.57
CA VAL A 3 8.43 3.34 13.55
C VAL A 3 7.47 2.39 14.27
N SER A 4 6.20 2.39 13.87
CA SER A 4 5.24 1.41 14.36
C SER A 4 5.78 0.00 14.12
N LYS A 5 5.88 -0.82 15.17
CA LYS A 5 6.33 -2.22 15.08
C LYS A 5 5.43 -3.07 14.17
N LYS A 6 4.20 -2.62 13.90
CA LYS A 6 3.24 -3.25 12.99
C LYS A 6 3.00 -2.36 11.77
N PRO A 7 2.91 -2.91 10.55
CA PRO A 7 2.55 -2.13 9.37
C PRO A 7 1.19 -1.45 9.52
N THR A 8 1.22 -0.13 9.56
CA THR A 8 0.04 0.73 9.73
C THR A 8 -0.06 1.70 8.56
N THR A 9 -1.27 1.83 8.03
CA THR A 9 -1.60 2.87 7.05
C THR A 9 -2.21 4.06 7.80
N TRP A 10 -1.58 5.22 7.67
CA TRP A 10 -1.99 6.45 8.33
C TRP A 10 -2.80 7.33 7.40
N ILE A 11 -3.95 7.80 7.85
CA ILE A 11 -4.66 8.89 7.20
C ILE A 11 -4.09 10.22 7.70
N VAL A 12 -3.53 11.00 6.77
CA VAL A 12 -2.91 12.30 7.03
C VAL A 12 -3.49 13.38 6.12
N PRO A 13 -3.54 14.65 6.55
CA PRO A 13 -3.84 15.76 5.63
C PRO A 13 -2.82 15.77 4.49
N GLY A 14 -3.28 15.84 3.24
CA GLY A 14 -2.37 16.03 2.12
C GLY A 14 -2.12 17.51 1.83
N LYS A 15 -0.95 17.81 1.28
CA LYS A 15 -0.61 19.17 0.81
C LYS A 15 -1.48 19.48 -0.42
N GLN A 16 -2.23 20.58 -0.36
CA GLN A 16 -3.12 20.98 -1.45
C GLN A 16 -2.35 21.78 -2.52
N PRO A 17 -2.76 21.67 -3.81
CA PRO A 17 -3.78 20.76 -4.32
C PRO A 17 -3.28 19.31 -4.36
N ILE A 18 -4.15 18.35 -4.01
CA ILE A 18 -3.85 16.92 -4.16
C ILE A 18 -4.51 16.41 -5.46
N PRO A 19 -3.79 15.67 -6.31
CA PRO A 19 -4.40 15.07 -7.48
C PRO A 19 -5.57 14.15 -7.13
N PHE A 20 -6.70 14.29 -7.84
CA PHE A 20 -7.92 13.51 -7.58
C PHE A 20 -7.69 12.00 -7.63
N TRP A 21 -6.80 11.54 -8.50
CA TRP A 21 -6.46 10.12 -8.62
C TRP A 21 -5.69 9.56 -7.41
N ILE A 22 -5.25 10.41 -6.47
CA ILE A 22 -4.62 10.01 -5.20
C ILE A 22 -5.63 10.04 -4.05
N SER A 23 -6.34 11.14 -3.86
CA SER A 23 -7.20 11.35 -2.68
C SER A 23 -8.70 11.12 -2.94
N GLY A 24 -9.10 10.95 -4.19
CA GLY A 24 -10.51 10.96 -4.59
C GLY A 24 -11.20 12.24 -4.12
N LYS A 25 -12.35 12.09 -3.47
CA LYS A 25 -13.14 13.21 -2.91
C LYS A 25 -12.61 13.72 -1.56
N HIS A 26 -11.52 13.17 -1.03
CA HIS A 26 -11.02 13.49 0.31
C HIS A 26 -9.91 14.53 0.29
N LYS A 27 -9.77 15.28 1.40
CA LYS A 27 -8.65 16.21 1.66
C LYS A 27 -7.42 15.53 2.30
N CYS A 28 -7.52 14.23 2.56
CA CYS A 28 -6.50 13.42 3.23
C CYS A 28 -5.99 12.33 2.28
N ILE A 29 -4.78 11.84 2.56
CA ILE A 29 -4.17 10.70 1.86
C ILE A 29 -3.83 9.59 2.85
N ALA A 30 -3.76 8.37 2.33
CA ALA A 30 -3.33 7.19 3.08
C ALA A 30 -1.83 6.94 2.84
N VAL A 31 -1.02 6.97 3.90
CA VAL A 31 0.44 6.80 3.83
C VAL A 31 0.85 5.61 4.68
N ARG A 32 1.71 4.74 4.15
CA ARG A 32 2.29 3.62 4.89
C ARG A 32 3.80 3.69 4.80
N ILE A 33 4.47 3.66 5.96
CA ILE A 33 5.91 3.46 6.05
C ILE A 33 6.15 1.95 5.94
N THR A 34 6.86 1.52 4.90
CA THR A 34 7.10 0.10 4.62
C THR A 34 8.43 -0.37 5.21
N SER A 35 8.42 -1.56 5.81
CA SER A 35 9.64 -2.31 6.17
C SER A 35 9.99 -3.38 5.12
N HIS A 36 9.21 -3.49 4.05
CA HIS A 36 9.46 -4.46 2.99
C HIS A 36 10.67 -4.03 2.14
N SER A 37 11.72 -4.84 2.16
CA SER A 37 13.02 -4.53 1.55
C SER A 37 12.91 -4.11 0.07
N ILE A 38 12.13 -4.85 -0.73
CA ILE A 38 11.94 -4.52 -2.16
C ILE A 38 11.23 -3.18 -2.34
N ALA A 39 10.14 -2.92 -1.61
CA ALA A 39 9.39 -1.67 -1.75
C ALA A 39 10.24 -0.47 -1.30
N MET A 40 11.05 -0.62 -0.26
CA MET A 40 12.01 0.40 0.18
C MET A 40 13.05 0.69 -0.91
N LYS A 41 13.66 -0.35 -1.50
CA LYS A 41 14.61 -0.20 -2.60
C LYS A 41 13.98 0.48 -3.82
N LEU A 42 12.73 0.15 -4.15
CA LEU A 42 12.02 0.82 -5.26
C LEU A 42 11.80 2.31 -4.96
N CYS A 43 11.38 2.68 -3.76
CA CYS A 43 11.24 4.10 -3.38
C CYS A 43 12.57 4.86 -3.47
N HIS A 44 13.67 4.24 -3.02
CA HIS A 44 15.00 4.85 -3.12
C HIS A 44 15.49 4.97 -4.57
N ALA A 45 15.32 3.92 -5.37
CA ALA A 45 15.73 3.91 -6.77
C ALA A 45 14.94 4.93 -7.62
N SER A 46 13.66 5.16 -7.31
CA SER A 46 12.84 6.17 -7.98
C SER A 46 12.97 7.57 -7.38
N ASN A 47 13.69 7.72 -6.26
CA ASN A 47 13.74 8.95 -5.46
C ASN A 47 12.33 9.51 -5.13
N SER A 48 11.37 8.61 -4.91
CA SER A 48 9.95 8.97 -4.75
C SER A 48 9.20 7.97 -3.87
N SER A 49 8.03 8.39 -3.38
CA SER A 49 7.05 7.45 -2.84
C SER A 49 6.40 6.64 -3.98
N ILE A 50 5.84 5.48 -3.62
CA ILE A 50 5.09 4.62 -4.53
C ILE A 50 3.64 4.63 -4.11
N ILE A 51 2.76 4.86 -5.09
CA ILE A 51 1.32 4.69 -4.92
C ILE A 51 1.02 3.23 -5.29
N SER A 52 0.36 2.52 -4.37
CA SER A 52 0.12 1.09 -4.52
C SER A 52 -1.29 0.72 -4.09
N THR A 53 -1.89 -0.22 -4.82
CA THR A 53 -3.09 -0.97 -4.41
C THR A 53 -2.71 -2.42 -4.10
N SER A 54 -3.68 -3.23 -3.68
CA SER A 54 -3.52 -4.68 -3.74
C SER A 54 -3.39 -5.14 -5.20
N ALA A 55 -2.50 -6.09 -5.45
CA ALA A 55 -2.30 -6.64 -6.79
C ALA A 55 -3.44 -7.63 -7.10
N ASN A 56 -4.51 -7.12 -7.70
CA ASN A 56 -5.68 -7.89 -8.10
C ASN A 56 -6.48 -7.17 -9.18
N ILE A 57 -7.28 -7.94 -9.91
CA ILE A 57 -8.41 -7.39 -10.68
C ILE A 57 -9.49 -6.96 -9.68
N THR A 58 -10.15 -5.83 -9.92
CA THR A 58 -11.23 -5.31 -9.07
C THR A 58 -12.26 -6.40 -8.76
N GLY A 59 -12.65 -6.52 -7.48
CA GLY A 59 -13.60 -7.53 -7.00
C GLY A 59 -12.99 -8.91 -6.70
N LYS A 60 -11.74 -9.17 -7.07
CA LYS A 60 -11.02 -10.42 -6.75
C LYS A 60 -10.12 -10.28 -5.53
N PRO A 61 -9.81 -11.37 -4.81
CA PRO A 61 -8.88 -11.33 -3.69
C PRO A 61 -7.45 -10.93 -4.14
N PRO A 62 -6.66 -10.30 -3.26
CA PRO A 62 -5.25 -10.00 -3.52
C PRO A 62 -4.44 -11.26 -3.89
N ILE A 63 -3.66 -11.17 -4.95
CA ILE A 63 -2.85 -12.30 -5.43
C ILE A 63 -1.51 -12.34 -4.67
N LYS A 64 -1.19 -13.49 -4.08
CA LYS A 64 0.06 -13.73 -3.34
C LYS A 64 1.01 -14.73 -4.03
N ASN A 65 0.53 -15.43 -5.05
CA ASN A 65 1.31 -16.40 -5.81
C ASN A 65 1.73 -15.80 -7.15
N ILE A 66 3.04 -15.81 -7.43
CA ILE A 66 3.58 -15.21 -8.64
C ILE A 66 3.08 -15.86 -9.94
N HIS A 67 2.79 -17.16 -9.94
CA HIS A 67 2.27 -17.86 -11.11
C HIS A 67 0.85 -17.39 -11.43
N VAL A 68 0.02 -17.22 -10.40
CA VAL A 68 -1.33 -16.65 -10.54
C VAL A 68 -1.25 -15.19 -10.99
N LEU A 69 -0.29 -14.43 -10.44
CA LEU A 69 -0.08 -13.03 -10.77
C LEU A 69 0.28 -12.87 -12.25
N ARG A 70 1.24 -13.66 -12.74
CA ARG A 70 1.61 -13.70 -14.16
C ARG A 70 0.42 -14.07 -15.03
N LYS A 71 -0.26 -15.18 -14.73
CA LYS A 71 -1.42 -15.63 -15.50
C LYS A 71 -2.51 -14.56 -15.64
N GLN A 72 -2.75 -13.75 -14.60
CA GLN A 72 -3.85 -12.77 -14.59
C GLN A 72 -3.44 -11.37 -15.07
N LEU A 73 -2.21 -10.92 -14.79
CA LEU A 73 -1.80 -9.53 -14.96
C LEU A 73 -0.64 -9.31 -15.92
N GLN A 74 0.07 -10.35 -16.41
CA GLN A 74 1.29 -10.15 -17.21
C GLN A 74 1.08 -9.28 -18.46
N ASN A 75 -0.12 -9.31 -19.06
CA ASN A 75 -0.44 -8.53 -20.26
C ASN A 75 -1.09 -7.17 -19.93
N GLN A 76 -1.25 -6.84 -18.65
CA GLN A 76 -1.89 -5.61 -18.15
C GLN A 76 -0.90 -4.67 -17.44
N VAL A 77 0.33 -5.11 -17.22
CA VAL A 77 1.37 -4.32 -16.57
C VAL A 77 2.68 -4.45 -17.34
N ASP A 78 3.50 -3.40 -17.30
CA ASP A 78 4.80 -3.39 -17.97
C ASP A 78 5.80 -4.35 -17.33
N PHE A 79 5.65 -4.61 -16.03
CA PHE A 79 6.61 -5.42 -15.28
C PHE A 79 6.00 -6.13 -14.06
N ILE A 80 6.43 -7.37 -13.83
CA ILE A 80 6.15 -8.14 -12.61
C ILE A 80 7.47 -8.41 -11.90
N LEU A 81 7.69 -7.72 -10.78
CA LEU A 81 8.86 -7.91 -9.93
C LEU A 81 8.66 -9.09 -8.98
N PRO A 82 9.47 -10.18 -9.07
CA PRO A 82 9.39 -11.28 -8.12
C PRO A 82 9.83 -10.83 -6.71
N GLY A 83 9.12 -11.32 -5.70
CA GLY A 83 9.43 -11.05 -4.30
C GLY A 83 8.61 -11.91 -3.37
N ILE A 84 9.08 -12.06 -2.12
CA ILE A 84 8.36 -12.79 -1.08
C ILE A 84 7.40 -11.82 -0.40
N CYS A 85 6.10 -12.10 -0.43
CA CYS A 85 5.15 -11.36 0.39
C CYS A 85 5.48 -11.56 1.87
N GLY A 86 5.50 -10.46 2.64
CA GLY A 86 5.74 -10.52 4.08
C GLY A 86 4.72 -11.41 4.82
N PRO A 87 4.99 -11.72 6.11
CA PRO A 87 4.19 -12.70 6.88
C PRO A 87 2.75 -12.26 7.15
N ILE A 88 2.41 -11.00 6.87
CA ILE A 88 1.08 -10.45 7.12
C ILE A 88 0.14 -10.89 6.01
N THR A 89 -0.86 -11.69 6.39
CA THR A 89 -1.82 -12.27 5.46
C THR A 89 -3.07 -11.41 5.28
N GLY A 90 -3.35 -10.52 6.24
CA GLY A 90 -4.50 -9.63 6.26
C GLY A 90 -4.20 -8.17 5.83
N PRO A 91 -5.24 -7.35 5.67
CA PRO A 91 -5.07 -5.93 5.45
C PRO A 91 -4.40 -5.25 6.65
N THR A 92 -3.60 -4.21 6.39
CA THR A 92 -3.02 -3.38 7.45
C THR A 92 -4.08 -2.55 8.16
N GLU A 93 -3.84 -2.25 9.44
CA GLU A 93 -4.63 -1.28 10.19
C GLU A 93 -4.63 0.07 9.46
N ILE A 94 -5.78 0.74 9.41
CA ILE A 94 -5.92 2.12 8.95
C ILE A 94 -6.25 3.00 10.15
N ARG A 95 -5.39 3.99 10.43
CA ARG A 95 -5.54 4.89 11.57
C ARG A 95 -5.42 6.36 11.16
N VAL A 96 -6.27 7.22 11.72
CA VAL A 96 -6.18 8.67 11.53
C VAL A 96 -5.05 9.21 12.41
N LEU A 97 -4.04 9.84 11.81
CA LEU A 97 -2.85 10.31 12.54
C LEU A 97 -3.20 11.35 13.62
N LYS A 98 -4.10 12.31 13.30
CA LYS A 98 -4.45 13.42 14.20
C LYS A 98 -5.19 12.99 15.45
N SER A 99 -6.10 12.01 15.34
CA SER A 99 -7.00 11.62 16.44
C SER A 99 -6.70 10.23 17.01
N GLY A 100 -5.85 9.45 16.37
CA GLY A 100 -5.62 8.05 16.72
C GLY A 100 -6.79 7.11 16.40
N LYS A 101 -7.89 7.62 15.82
CA LYS A 101 -9.08 6.83 15.46
C LYS A 101 -8.72 5.72 14.49
N ILE A 102 -9.06 4.49 14.83
CA ILE A 102 -8.92 3.32 13.95
C ILE A 102 -10.13 3.30 13.00
N LEU A 103 -9.88 3.31 11.70
CA LEU A 103 -10.91 3.18 10.66
C LEU A 103 -11.07 1.72 10.21
N ARG A 104 -9.98 0.95 10.27
CA ARG A 104 -9.96 -0.48 10.00
C ARG A 104 -8.93 -1.13 10.91
N PRO A 105 -9.29 -2.10 11.77
CA PRO A 105 -8.30 -2.84 12.56
C PRO A 105 -7.43 -3.72 11.67
N ALA A 106 -6.24 -4.10 12.14
CA ALA A 106 -5.53 -5.23 11.54
C ALA A 106 -6.29 -6.51 11.87
N ASN A 107 -6.40 -7.44 10.92
CA ASN A 107 -6.91 -8.77 11.22
C ASN A 107 -5.82 -9.57 11.93
N SER A 108 -6.14 -10.06 13.13
CA SER A 108 -5.32 -11.00 13.91
C SER A 108 -5.21 -12.36 13.21
#